data_AF-A0A966ET33-F1
#
_entry.id   AF-A0A966ET33-F1
#
_cell.length_a   1.000
_cell.length_b   1.000
_cell.length_c   1.000
_cell.angle_alpha   90.00
_cell.angle_beta   90.00
_cell.angle_gamma   90.00
#
_symmetry.space_group_name_H-M   'P 1'
#
loop_
_entity.id
_entity.type
_entity.pdbx_description
1 polymer ?
#
loop_
_entity_poly.entity_id
_entity_poly.type
_entity_poly.pdbx_seq_one_letter_code
_entity_poly.pdbx_strand_id
1 'polypeptide(L)'
;MPLMIDDRTSATLRASNGGGWLAVTDAVMGGVSVAVLESAVILDKPCLHLHGKVSLENNGGFLQASLDLATGEWLDASAYRGIAIEVYGNGETYNLHLRTEDTRLVWQSYRVTFQALPYWQNLYFPFDSFVPHRIALP
;
A
#
# COMPACT_ATOMS: atom_id res chain seq x y z
N MET A 1 5.94 -0.52 -21.92
CA MET A 1 6.86 -0.15 -20.82
C MET A 1 6.04 -0.06 -19.54
N PRO A 2 6.57 -0.45 -18.37
CA PRO A 2 5.86 -0.28 -17.11
C PRO A 2 5.74 1.22 -16.76
N LEU A 3 4.64 1.59 -16.09
CA LEU A 3 4.52 2.89 -15.43
C LEU A 3 5.22 2.82 -14.07
N MET A 4 6.25 3.63 -13.87
CA MET A 4 6.91 3.75 -12.57
C MET A 4 6.07 4.65 -11.65
N ILE A 5 5.54 4.07 -10.57
CA ILE A 5 4.83 4.83 -9.53
C ILE A 5 5.83 5.47 -8.58
N ASP A 6 6.78 4.67 -8.09
CA ASP A 6 7.82 5.10 -7.15
C ASP A 6 9.06 4.20 -7.25
N ASP A 7 10.20 4.78 -7.57
CA ASP A 7 11.50 4.09 -7.65
C ASP A 7 12.33 4.19 -6.35
N ARG A 8 11.80 4.88 -5.32
CA ARG A 8 12.42 5.11 -4.02
C ARG A 8 13.77 5.84 -4.03
N THR A 9 14.17 6.43 -5.16
CA THR A 9 15.45 7.16 -5.27
C THR A 9 15.43 8.54 -4.60
N SER A 10 14.24 9.09 -4.30
CA SER A 10 14.09 10.45 -3.76
C SER A 10 14.57 10.58 -2.30
N ALA A 11 14.72 9.47 -1.56
CA ALA A 11 14.96 9.46 -0.11
C ALA A 11 13.95 10.31 0.70
N THR A 12 12.75 10.54 0.15
CA THR A 12 11.65 11.23 0.83
C THR A 12 10.39 10.37 0.84
N LEU A 13 9.35 10.87 1.51
CA LEU A 13 8.00 10.29 1.41
C LEU A 13 7.29 10.63 0.09
N ARG A 14 7.93 11.31 -0.86
CA ARG A 14 7.36 11.56 -2.18
C ARG A 14 7.71 10.44 -3.16
N ALA A 15 6.68 9.96 -3.84
CA ALA A 15 6.79 9.01 -4.94
C ALA A 15 7.21 9.71 -6.24
N SER A 16 7.71 8.94 -7.20
CA SER A 16 8.14 9.43 -8.52
C SER A 16 7.00 10.07 -9.32
N ASN A 17 5.74 9.68 -9.06
CA ASN A 17 4.55 10.31 -9.63
C ASN A 17 4.17 11.66 -8.97
N GLY A 18 4.92 12.13 -7.97
CA GLY A 18 4.68 13.37 -7.24
C GLY A 18 3.74 13.26 -6.03
N GLY A 19 3.11 12.10 -5.83
CA GLY A 19 2.26 11.82 -4.67
C GLY A 19 3.05 11.67 -3.36
N GLY A 20 2.40 11.93 -2.23
CA GLY A 20 2.98 11.77 -0.90
C GLY A 20 2.50 10.48 -0.24
N TRP A 21 3.41 9.63 0.20
CA TRP A 21 3.11 8.49 1.04
C TRP A 21 2.70 8.94 2.44
N LEU A 22 1.63 8.32 2.95
CA LEU A 22 1.08 8.60 4.27
C LEU A 22 0.99 7.32 5.09
N ALA A 23 1.35 7.41 6.36
CA ALA A 23 1.05 6.37 7.34
C ALA A 23 -0.41 6.50 7.80
N VAL A 24 -1.13 5.40 7.81
CA VAL A 24 -2.49 5.29 8.34
C VAL A 24 -2.50 4.16 9.36
N THR A 25 -3.16 4.36 10.49
CA THR A 25 -3.34 3.32 11.51
C THR A 25 -4.81 3.20 11.88
N ASP A 26 -5.13 2.18 12.67
CA ASP A 26 -6.45 2.03 13.30
C ASP A 26 -6.90 3.20 14.20
N ALA A 27 -6.03 4.17 14.51
CA ALA A 27 -6.37 5.36 15.27
C ALA A 27 -7.51 6.17 14.62
N VAL A 28 -7.68 6.08 13.30
CA VAL A 28 -8.82 6.70 12.59
C VAL A 28 -10.19 6.13 13.01
N MET A 29 -10.19 4.95 13.65
CA MET A 29 -11.35 4.28 14.23
C MET A 29 -11.29 4.20 15.76
N GLY A 30 -10.34 4.89 16.41
CA GLY A 30 -10.15 4.85 17.87
C GLY A 30 -9.18 3.77 18.39
N GLY A 31 -8.49 3.06 17.49
CA GLY A 31 -7.39 2.16 17.84
C GLY A 31 -6.16 2.90 18.39
N VAL A 32 -5.20 2.13 18.89
CA VAL A 32 -3.99 2.67 19.56
C VAL A 32 -2.70 2.14 18.93
N SER A 33 -2.76 1.69 17.68
CA SER A 33 -1.55 1.31 16.93
C SER A 33 -0.74 2.54 16.56
N VAL A 34 0.59 2.38 16.60
CA VAL A 34 1.55 3.45 16.29
C VAL A 34 2.37 3.02 15.09
N ALA A 35 2.40 3.85 14.05
CA ALA A 35 3.20 3.66 12.84
C ALA A 35 4.23 4.78 12.69
N VAL A 36 5.39 4.41 12.15
CA VAL A 36 6.37 5.30 11.54
C VAL A 36 6.49 4.90 10.08
N LEU A 37 6.45 5.89 9.21
CA LEU A 37 6.71 5.73 7.79
C LEU A 37 7.85 6.66 7.40
N GLU A 38 8.95 6.08 6.94
CA GLU A 38 10.17 6.83 6.63
C GLU A 38 10.89 6.25 5.42
N SER A 39 11.82 7.02 4.87
CA SER A 39 12.77 6.48 3.88
C SER A 39 13.89 5.76 4.62
N ALA A 40 14.28 4.60 4.12
CA ALA A 40 15.35 3.79 4.70
C ALA A 40 16.18 3.13 3.60
N VAL A 41 17.27 2.49 4.01
CA VAL A 41 18.05 1.59 3.16
C VAL A 41 18.14 0.25 3.88
N ILE A 42 17.63 -0.81 3.24
CA ILE A 42 17.70 -2.19 3.77
C ILE A 42 18.48 -3.03 2.78
N LEU A 43 19.62 -3.60 3.23
CA LEU A 43 20.52 -4.39 2.39
C LEU A 43 20.90 -3.63 1.10
N ASP A 44 21.42 -2.40 1.27
CA ASP A 44 21.85 -1.49 0.21
C ASP A 44 20.76 -1.07 -0.80
N LYS A 45 19.49 -1.37 -0.50
CA LYS A 45 18.36 -0.97 -1.33
C LYS A 45 17.54 0.15 -0.68
N PRO A 46 17.37 1.31 -1.32
CA PRO A 46 16.51 2.38 -0.82
C PRO A 46 15.04 1.94 -0.86
N CYS A 47 14.30 2.22 0.21
CA CYS A 47 12.91 1.79 0.35
C CYS A 47 12.06 2.76 1.17
N LEU A 48 10.75 2.53 1.13
CA LEU A 48 9.81 3.08 2.08
C LEU A 48 9.65 2.06 3.21
N HIS A 49 9.93 2.46 4.45
CA HIS A 49 9.88 1.58 5.60
C HIS A 49 8.70 1.96 6.51
N LEU A 50 7.67 1.11 6.49
CA LEU A 50 6.56 1.18 7.44
C LEU A 50 6.86 0.23 8.60
N HIS A 51 6.97 0.77 9.81
CA HIS A 51 7.18 -0.03 11.02
C HIS A 51 6.44 0.56 12.22
N GLY A 52 6.30 -0.22 13.28
CA GLY A 52 5.61 0.22 14.48
C GLY A 52 4.98 -0.92 15.27
N LYS A 53 4.12 -0.56 16.23
CA LYS A 53 3.44 -1.51 17.11
C LYS A 53 1.95 -1.57 16.75
N VAL A 54 1.48 -2.77 16.43
CA VAL A 54 0.06 -3.07 16.25
C VAL A 54 -0.56 -3.41 17.61
N SER A 55 -1.73 -2.84 17.89
CA SER A 55 -2.57 -3.18 19.04
C SER A 55 -3.96 -3.60 18.58
N LEU A 56 -4.53 -4.62 19.23
CA LEU A 56 -5.92 -5.05 19.01
C LEU A 56 -6.91 -4.34 19.95
N GLU A 57 -6.41 -3.49 20.84
CA GLU A 57 -7.26 -2.69 21.73
C GLU A 57 -8.16 -1.74 20.91
N ASN A 58 -9.33 -1.42 21.46
CA ASN A 58 -10.35 -0.58 20.82
C ASN A 58 -10.80 -1.07 19.43
N ASN A 59 -10.80 -2.39 19.21
CA ASN A 59 -11.12 -3.01 17.91
C ASN A 59 -10.16 -2.56 16.78
N GLY A 60 -8.92 -2.23 17.14
CA GLY A 60 -7.84 -1.91 16.21
C GLY A 60 -7.22 -3.13 15.56
N GLY A 61 -6.05 -2.94 14.96
CA GLY A 61 -5.21 -4.02 14.46
C GLY A 61 -4.49 -3.76 13.14
N PHE A 62 -4.21 -2.51 12.74
CA PHE A 62 -3.50 -2.27 11.48
C PHE A 62 -2.59 -1.05 11.44
N LEU A 63 -1.52 -1.20 10.63
CA LEU A 63 -0.72 -0.12 10.05
C LEU A 63 -0.84 -0.22 8.52
N GLN A 64 -0.86 0.91 7.82
CA GLN A 64 -0.96 0.98 6.37
C GLN A 64 -0.11 2.14 5.83
N ALA A 65 0.53 1.94 4.69
CA ALA A 65 1.07 3.02 3.87
C ALA A 65 0.12 3.27 2.69
N SER A 66 -0.21 4.53 2.43
CA SER A 66 -1.15 4.91 1.37
C SER A 66 -0.53 5.95 0.45
N LEU A 67 -0.84 5.87 -0.84
CA LEU A 67 -0.39 6.79 -1.88
C LEU A 67 -1.54 7.05 -2.86
N ASP A 68 -1.79 8.33 -3.16
CA ASP A 68 -2.65 8.70 -4.28
C ASP A 68 -1.84 8.60 -5.59
N LEU A 69 -2.39 7.88 -6.56
CA LEU A 69 -1.68 7.56 -7.81
C LEU A 69 -1.69 8.72 -8.82
N ALA A 70 -2.57 9.71 -8.64
CA ALA A 70 -2.70 10.90 -9.47
C ALA A 70 -3.25 12.07 -8.64
N THR A 71 -2.98 13.29 -9.09
CA THR A 71 -3.52 14.52 -8.47
C THR A 71 -4.77 14.98 -9.22
N GLY A 72 -5.93 14.91 -8.57
CA GLY A 72 -7.20 15.42 -9.10
C GLY A 72 -8.09 14.35 -9.72
N GLU A 73 -7.63 13.70 -10.79
CA GLU A 73 -8.38 12.65 -11.48
C GLU A 73 -7.81 11.25 -11.17
N TRP A 74 -8.60 10.21 -11.43
CA TRP A 74 -8.16 8.83 -11.30
C TRP A 74 -7.13 8.47 -12.37
N LEU A 75 -6.14 7.66 -12.01
CA LEU A 75 -5.19 7.12 -12.97
C LEU A 75 -5.88 6.10 -13.87
N ASP A 76 -5.92 6.35 -15.18
CA ASP A 76 -6.31 5.33 -16.16
C ASP A 76 -5.22 4.26 -16.30
N ALA A 77 -5.49 3.09 -15.72
CA ALA A 77 -4.60 1.94 -15.76
C ALA A 77 -5.00 0.87 -16.81
N SER A 78 -5.93 1.17 -17.72
CA SER A 78 -6.48 0.21 -18.71
C SER A 78 -5.43 -0.38 -19.66
N ALA A 79 -4.35 0.36 -19.92
CA ALA A 79 -3.21 -0.10 -20.72
C ALA A 79 -2.34 -1.15 -20.01
N TYR A 80 -2.51 -1.35 -18.70
CA TYR A 80 -1.73 -2.28 -17.89
C TYR A 80 -2.53 -3.54 -17.56
N ARG A 81 -1.86 -4.51 -16.92
CA ARG A 81 -2.46 -5.81 -16.57
C ARG A 81 -2.43 -6.10 -15.08
N GLY A 82 -1.74 -5.27 -14.30
CA GLY A 82 -1.52 -5.50 -12.88
C GLY A 82 -0.52 -4.53 -12.28
N ILE A 83 -0.17 -4.79 -11.02
CA ILE A 83 0.77 -3.99 -10.22
C ILE A 83 1.96 -4.86 -9.86
N ALA A 84 3.16 -4.28 -9.99
CA ALA A 84 4.37 -4.87 -9.46
C ALA A 84 4.83 -4.09 -8.22
N ILE A 85 5.30 -4.80 -7.20
CA ILE A 85 5.97 -4.22 -6.04
C ILE A 85 7.27 -4.97 -5.76
N GLU A 86 8.24 -4.26 -5.22
CA GLU A 86 9.39 -4.87 -4.56
C GLU A 86 9.24 -4.69 -3.04
N VAL A 87 9.29 -5.80 -2.29
CA VAL A 87 8.97 -5.80 -0.86
C VAL A 87 9.97 -6.63 -0.06
N TYR A 88 10.28 -6.16 1.14
CA TYR A 88 10.99 -6.87 2.20
C TYR A 88 10.14 -6.74 3.46
N GLY A 89 9.88 -7.84 4.16
CA GLY A 89 9.00 -7.84 5.32
C GLY A 89 9.51 -8.66 6.49
N ASN A 90 8.62 -8.85 7.45
CA ASN A 90 8.86 -9.56 8.71
C ASN A 90 8.34 -11.02 8.69
N GLY A 91 7.91 -11.53 7.54
CA GLY A 91 7.30 -12.85 7.38
C GLY A 91 5.78 -12.86 7.52
N GLU A 92 5.14 -11.74 7.83
CA GLU A 92 3.70 -11.67 8.03
C GLU A 92 2.90 -11.55 6.72
N THR A 93 1.59 -11.71 6.85
CA THR A 93 0.64 -11.55 5.75
C THR A 93 0.16 -10.09 5.64
N TYR A 94 0.19 -9.55 4.43
CA TYR A 94 -0.22 -8.19 4.10
C TYR A 94 -1.28 -8.19 3.00
N ASN A 95 -1.96 -7.06 2.87
CA ASN A 95 -2.87 -6.80 1.75
C ASN A 95 -2.38 -5.58 0.96
N LEU A 96 -2.40 -5.70 -0.37
CA LEU A 96 -2.30 -4.56 -1.26
C LEU A 96 -3.72 -4.11 -1.61
N HIS A 97 -4.03 -2.84 -1.36
CA HIS A 97 -5.36 -2.26 -1.57
C HIS A 97 -5.37 -1.37 -2.82
N LEU A 98 -6.41 -1.51 -3.63
CA LEU A 98 -6.74 -0.57 -4.71
C LEU A 98 -8.09 0.07 -4.47
N ARG A 99 -8.16 1.36 -4.76
CA ARG A 99 -9.38 2.14 -4.81
C ARG A 99 -9.60 2.59 -6.23
N THR A 100 -10.86 2.57 -6.64
CA THR A 100 -11.35 3.06 -7.94
C THR A 100 -12.52 4.02 -7.72
N GLU A 101 -13.04 4.60 -8.79
CA GLU A 101 -14.27 5.40 -8.77
C GLU A 101 -15.47 4.68 -8.13
N ASP A 102 -15.49 3.34 -8.17
CA ASP A 102 -16.55 2.52 -7.56
C ASP A 102 -16.40 2.40 -6.03
N THR A 103 -15.23 2.73 -5.47
CA THR A 103 -14.92 2.63 -4.03
C THR A 103 -15.23 3.92 -3.28
N ARG A 104 -16.50 4.32 -3.32
CA ARG A 104 -16.98 5.61 -2.78
C ARG A 104 -16.83 5.74 -1.26
N LEU A 105 -16.87 4.63 -0.52
CA LEU A 105 -16.74 4.62 0.94
C LEU A 105 -15.28 4.34 1.35
N VAL A 106 -14.84 4.94 2.45
CA VAL A 106 -13.43 4.84 2.90
C VAL A 106 -12.99 3.43 3.30
N TRP A 107 -13.93 2.52 3.55
CA TRP A 107 -13.66 1.11 3.86
C TRP A 107 -13.75 0.17 2.65
N GLN A 108 -14.05 0.69 1.47
CA GLN A 108 -14.13 -0.07 0.22
C GLN A 108 -12.77 -0.12 -0.47
N SER A 109 -12.43 -1.30 -0.97
CA SER A 109 -11.18 -1.54 -1.71
C SER A 109 -11.27 -2.85 -2.47
N TYR A 110 -10.47 -2.97 -3.52
CA TYR A 110 -10.08 -4.26 -4.10
C TYR A 110 -8.78 -4.70 -3.44
N ARG A 111 -8.65 -5.98 -3.08
CA ARG A 111 -7.52 -6.47 -2.29
C ARG A 111 -6.90 -7.71 -2.88
N VAL A 112 -5.58 -7.78 -2.82
CA VAL A 112 -4.82 -9.02 -2.99
C VAL A 112 -3.96 -9.24 -1.75
N THR A 113 -3.91 -10.48 -1.28
CA THR A 113 -3.15 -10.88 -0.10
C THR A 113 -1.83 -11.49 -0.52
N PHE A 114 -0.75 -11.15 0.19
CA PHE A 114 0.58 -11.73 -0.04
C PHE A 114 1.35 -11.82 1.28
N GLN A 115 2.40 -12.63 1.30
CA GLN A 115 3.33 -12.72 2.43
C GLN A 115 4.57 -11.88 2.14
N ALA A 116 4.97 -11.02 3.08
CA ALA A 116 6.18 -10.19 2.95
C ALA A 116 7.33 -10.87 3.69
N LEU A 117 8.15 -11.63 2.97
CA LEU A 117 9.21 -12.46 3.59
C LEU A 117 10.45 -11.63 3.99
N PRO A 118 11.31 -12.15 4.89
CA PRO A 118 12.54 -11.46 5.34
C PRO A 118 13.67 -11.51 4.31
N TYR A 119 13.32 -11.27 3.04
CA TYR A 119 14.22 -11.10 1.90
C TYR A 119 13.50 -10.30 0.81
N TRP A 120 14.25 -9.63 -0.06
CA TRP A 120 13.66 -8.85 -1.15
C TRP A 120 12.94 -9.73 -2.16
N GLN A 121 11.68 -9.40 -2.45
CA GLN A 121 10.82 -10.10 -3.39
C GLN A 121 10.27 -9.12 -4.42
N ASN A 122 10.35 -9.51 -5.69
CA ASN A 122 9.61 -8.85 -6.77
C ASN A 122 8.29 -9.60 -6.95
N LEU A 123 7.18 -8.97 -6.58
CA LEU A 123 5.84 -9.55 -6.67
C LEU A 123 5.06 -8.83 -7.76
N TYR A 124 4.32 -9.59 -8.57
CA TYR A 124 3.42 -9.08 -9.59
C TYR A 124 2.01 -9.59 -9.34
N PHE A 125 1.06 -8.67 -9.32
CA PHE A 125 -0.35 -8.92 -9.05
C PHE A 125 -1.18 -8.50 -10.26
N PRO A 126 -1.63 -9.45 -11.10
CA PRO A 126 -2.62 -9.20 -12.13
C PRO A 126 -3.88 -8.52 -11.56
N PHE A 127 -4.53 -7.63 -12.30
CA PHE A 127 -5.74 -6.94 -11.82
C PHE A 127 -6.88 -7.91 -11.50
N ASP A 128 -6.98 -9.04 -12.20
CA ASP A 128 -7.98 -10.10 -11.95
C ASP A 128 -7.73 -10.90 -10.66
N SER A 129 -6.56 -10.77 -10.04
CA SER A 129 -6.26 -11.37 -8.74
C SER A 129 -6.80 -10.57 -7.54
N PHE A 130 -7.25 -9.33 -7.78
CA PHE A 130 -7.80 -8.49 -6.72
C PHE A 130 -9.28 -8.80 -6.48
N VAL A 131 -9.62 -9.10 -5.23
CA VAL A 131 -10.97 -9.46 -4.81
C VAL A 131 -11.66 -8.22 -4.22
N PRO A 132 -12.94 -7.94 -4.56
CA PRO A 132 -13.69 -6.86 -3.93
C PRO A 132 -13.85 -7.07 -2.42
N HIS A 133 -13.59 -6.04 -1.63
CA HIS A 133 -13.78 -6.03 -0.19
C HIS A 133 -14.76 -4.93 0.22
N ARG A 134 -15.92 -5.34 0.75
CA ARG A 134 -17.04 -4.47 1.16
C ARG A 134 -17.60 -3.59 0.03
N ILE A 135 -17.35 -4.00 -1.21
CA ILE A 135 -18.00 -3.47 -2.40
C ILE A 135 -19.21 -4.37 -2.62
N ALA A 136 -20.39 -3.97 -2.14
CA ALA A 136 -21.61 -4.56 -2.68
C ALA A 136 -21.67 -4.15 -4.16
N LEU A 137 -22.18 -5.04 -5.03
CA LEU A 137 -22.46 -4.67 -6.42
C LEU A 137 -23.18 -3.31 -6.46
N PRO A 138 -22.81 -2.43 -7.42
CA PRO A 138 -23.19 -1.02 -7.42
C PRO A 138 -24.67 -0.75 -7.16
#